data_AF-A0A0F3NF76-F1
#
_entry.id   AF-A0A0F3NF76-F1
#
_cell.length_a   1.000
_cell.length_b   1.000
_cell.length_c   1.000
_cell.angle_alpha   90.00
_cell.angle_beta   90.00
_cell.angle_gamma   90.00
#
_symmetry.space_group_name_H-M   'P 1'
#
loop_
_entity.id
_entity.type
_entity.pdbx_description
1 polymer ?
#
loop_
_entity_poly.entity_id
_entity_poly.type
_entity_poly.pdbx_seq_one_letter_code
_entity_poly.pdbx_strand_id
1 'polypeptide(L)'
;MEISSPSIDGKVCSGIHSKGGNANATTFGTTSSVNTETAQCSGLKDTASKKPFSKFAELDGLKESKNWPTGSYSDGSKIVTNSQNSNANAMAKDLVNLNRDEKTIVAGLLAKTIEGGEVVEIRAVSSTSVIVNSPVYMKLHHMM
;
A
#
# COMPACT_ATOMS: atom_id res chain seq x y z
N MET A 1 13.11 -10.13 5.42
CA MET A 1 13.05 -10.93 4.18
C MET A 1 13.23 -9.95 3.04
N GLU A 2 14.29 -10.06 2.25
CA GLU A 2 14.47 -9.19 1.08
C GLU A 2 13.70 -9.76 -0.12
N ILE A 3 12.86 -8.93 -0.72
CA ILE A 3 12.11 -9.24 -1.95
C ILE A 3 12.77 -8.50 -3.10
N SER A 4 13.79 -9.09 -3.73
CA SER A 4 14.52 -8.41 -4.81
C SER A 4 14.70 -9.25 -6.07
N SER A 5 14.66 -8.56 -7.21
CA SER A 5 14.98 -9.12 -8.53
C SER A 5 15.60 -7.99 -9.36
N PRO A 6 16.90 -8.05 -9.70
CA PRO A 6 17.58 -6.96 -10.40
C PRO A 6 16.90 -6.52 -11.71
N SER A 7 16.23 -7.44 -12.42
CA SER A 7 15.53 -7.16 -13.68
C SER A 7 14.19 -6.44 -13.49
N ILE A 8 13.58 -6.54 -12.30
CA ILE A 8 12.27 -5.95 -11.97
C ILE A 8 12.42 -4.69 -11.13
N ASP A 9 13.44 -4.64 -10.29
CA ASP A 9 13.58 -3.63 -9.26
C ASP A 9 13.60 -2.21 -9.81
N GLY A 10 14.18 -2.00 -10.99
CA GLY A 10 14.18 -0.70 -11.68
C GLY A 10 12.93 -0.40 -12.52
N LYS A 11 11.99 -1.35 -12.64
CA LYS A 11 10.81 -1.26 -13.53
C LYS A 11 9.50 -0.98 -12.80
N VAL A 12 9.41 -1.32 -11.51
CA VAL A 12 8.20 -1.10 -10.69
C VAL A 12 8.49 -0.09 -9.59
N CYS A 13 7.51 0.77 -9.31
CA CYS A 13 7.66 1.97 -8.49
C CYS A 13 8.80 2.87 -8.98
N SER A 14 8.99 2.94 -10.30
CA SER A 14 10.04 3.74 -10.93
C SER A 14 9.45 4.90 -11.74
N GLY A 15 10.30 5.72 -12.35
CA GLY A 15 9.84 6.89 -13.10
C GLY A 15 9.11 7.92 -12.22
N ILE A 16 8.02 8.49 -12.72
CA ILE A 16 7.32 9.63 -12.11
C ILE A 16 5.79 9.46 -12.00
N HIS A 17 5.27 8.24 -12.12
CA HIS A 17 3.83 7.97 -12.29
C HIS A 17 2.93 8.40 -11.11
N SER A 18 3.51 8.53 -9.92
CA SER A 18 2.89 9.07 -8.69
C SER A 18 3.76 10.16 -8.06
N LYS A 19 4.69 10.75 -8.82
CA LYS A 19 5.56 11.81 -8.29
C LYS A 19 4.70 12.99 -7.83
N GLY A 20 4.85 13.35 -6.57
CA GLY A 20 4.27 14.56 -6.00
C GLY A 20 5.15 15.78 -6.23
N GLY A 21 4.89 16.85 -5.47
CA GLY A 21 5.71 18.07 -5.46
C GLY A 21 7.12 17.91 -4.88
N ASN A 22 7.47 16.75 -4.28
CA ASN A 22 8.81 16.53 -3.75
C ASN A 22 9.84 16.27 -4.88
N ALA A 23 10.59 17.29 -5.26
CA ALA A 23 11.68 17.16 -6.24
C ALA A 23 12.98 16.57 -5.65
N ASN A 24 13.09 16.50 -4.33
CA ASN A 24 14.31 16.12 -3.62
C ASN A 24 14.27 14.70 -3.04
N ALA A 25 13.15 13.99 -3.21
CA ALA A 25 13.02 12.62 -2.76
C ALA A 25 14.11 11.74 -3.40
N THR A 26 14.97 11.15 -2.59
CA THR A 26 15.96 10.18 -3.05
C THR A 26 15.70 8.79 -2.49
N THR A 27 14.91 8.63 -1.43
CA THR A 27 14.58 7.33 -0.84
C THR A 27 13.08 7.21 -0.60
N PHE A 28 12.59 5.98 -0.54
CA PHE A 28 11.26 5.73 -0.02
C PHE A 28 11.29 5.73 1.51
N GLY A 29 10.23 6.25 2.13
CA GLY A 29 10.09 6.32 3.57
C GLY A 29 8.66 5.99 4.00
N THR A 30 8.49 5.52 5.23
CA THR A 30 7.17 5.25 5.82
C THR A 30 6.44 6.54 6.15
N THR A 31 7.17 7.61 6.48
CA THR A 31 6.65 8.95 6.77
C THR A 31 7.28 9.97 5.85
N SER A 32 6.48 10.85 5.24
CA SER A 32 6.98 11.93 4.38
C SER A 32 7.54 13.13 5.16
N SER A 33 8.10 12.91 6.36
CA SER A 33 8.54 13.98 7.27
C SER A 33 9.88 14.62 6.88
N VAL A 34 10.67 13.94 6.03
CA VAL A 34 11.95 14.45 5.54
C VAL A 34 11.81 14.77 4.05
N ASN A 35 12.32 15.93 3.61
CA ASN A 35 12.26 16.35 2.21
C ASN A 35 13.04 15.43 1.26
N THR A 36 13.90 14.54 1.75
CA THR A 36 14.61 13.53 0.96
C THR A 36 13.88 12.19 0.87
N GLU A 37 12.74 12.03 1.56
CA GLU A 37 11.94 10.81 1.56
C GLU A 37 10.60 11.01 0.85
N THR A 38 10.03 9.92 0.35
CA THR A 38 8.68 9.92 -0.22
C THR A 38 7.96 8.61 0.09
N ALA A 39 6.67 8.71 0.37
CA ALA A 39 5.77 7.56 0.46
C ALA A 39 5.07 7.26 -0.88
N GLN A 40 5.54 7.83 -1.98
CA GLN A 40 5.05 7.54 -3.33
C GLN A 40 5.75 6.31 -3.93
N CYS A 41 5.03 5.44 -4.62
CA CYS A 41 5.56 4.36 -5.46
C CYS A 41 6.06 4.93 -6.81
N SER A 42 7.00 5.88 -6.76
CA SER A 42 7.81 6.45 -7.87
C SER A 42 8.29 7.85 -7.47
N GLY A 43 8.99 8.53 -8.39
CA GLY A 43 9.35 9.95 -8.23
C GLY A 43 10.66 10.21 -7.49
N LEU A 44 11.48 9.17 -7.28
CA LEU A 44 12.83 9.34 -6.78
C LEU A 44 13.70 10.09 -7.80
N LYS A 45 14.50 11.04 -7.32
CA LYS A 45 15.42 11.85 -8.11
C LYS A 45 16.47 11.00 -8.82
N ASP A 46 16.98 9.97 -8.15
CA ASP A 46 17.98 9.03 -8.68
C ASP A 46 17.43 7.59 -8.62
N THR A 47 17.07 7.04 -9.78
CA THR A 47 16.38 5.74 -9.89
C THR A 47 17.33 4.56 -10.10
N ALA A 48 18.54 4.77 -10.62
CA ALA A 48 19.40 3.71 -11.15
C ALA A 48 19.97 2.72 -10.11
N SER A 49 20.12 3.14 -8.84
CA SER A 49 20.86 2.35 -7.83
C SER A 49 20.04 1.94 -6.61
N LYS A 50 18.73 2.21 -6.59
CA LYS A 50 17.95 2.20 -5.33
C LYS A 50 16.96 1.06 -5.16
N LYS A 51 16.96 0.08 -6.06
CA LYS A 51 16.02 -1.06 -6.08
C LYS A 51 14.57 -0.65 -5.72
N PRO A 52 13.95 0.26 -6.49
CA PRO A 52 12.75 0.94 -6.05
C PRO A 52 11.61 0.00 -5.66
N PHE A 53 11.35 -1.07 -6.42
CA PHE A 53 10.29 -2.00 -6.09
C PHE A 53 10.51 -2.71 -4.74
N SER A 54 11.65 -3.39 -4.57
CA SER A 54 12.03 -4.03 -3.30
C SER A 54 11.85 -3.09 -2.11
N LYS A 55 12.38 -1.87 -2.22
CA LYS A 55 12.36 -0.91 -1.12
C LYS A 55 10.95 -0.40 -0.85
N PHE A 56 10.16 -0.10 -1.87
CA PHE A 56 8.78 0.29 -1.65
C PHE A 56 7.96 -0.83 -0.99
N ALA A 57 8.19 -2.08 -1.38
CA ALA A 57 7.44 -3.22 -0.90
C ALA A 57 7.89 -3.75 0.48
N GLU A 58 9.15 -3.51 0.87
CA GLU A 58 9.66 -3.78 2.22
C GLU A 58 9.14 -2.78 3.26
N LEU A 59 8.79 -1.56 2.85
CA LEU A 59 8.25 -0.56 3.75
C LEU A 59 6.85 -0.99 4.23
N ASP A 60 6.48 -0.50 5.42
CA ASP A 60 5.13 -0.60 6.00
C ASP A 60 4.01 -0.17 5.04
N GLY A 61 4.36 0.54 3.96
CA GLY A 61 3.46 0.92 2.89
C GLY A 61 2.66 -0.25 2.32
N LEU A 62 3.30 -1.36 1.92
CA LEU A 62 2.60 -2.56 1.44
C LEU A 62 2.31 -3.56 2.56
N LYS A 63 3.23 -3.72 3.52
CA LYS A 63 3.08 -4.74 4.58
C LYS A 63 2.01 -4.38 5.61
N GLU A 64 1.92 -3.11 6.00
CA GLU A 64 0.99 -2.61 7.03
C GLU A 64 -0.04 -1.63 6.45
N SER A 65 -0.11 -1.51 5.12
CA SER A 65 -1.04 -0.62 4.40
C SER A 65 -0.94 0.87 4.79
N LYS A 66 0.16 1.34 5.38
CA LYS A 66 0.28 2.74 5.84
C LYS A 66 0.31 3.76 4.69
N ASN A 67 0.89 3.38 3.56
CA ASN A 67 1.07 4.24 2.37
C ASN A 67 0.39 3.64 1.14
N TRP A 68 -0.59 2.76 1.37
CA TRP A 68 -1.31 2.05 0.33
C TRP A 68 -2.82 2.19 0.55
N PRO A 69 -3.63 2.42 -0.50
CA PRO A 69 -3.24 2.59 -1.91
C PRO A 69 -2.80 4.02 -2.28
N THR A 70 -2.93 4.97 -1.36
CA THR A 70 -2.62 6.39 -1.56
C THR A 70 -1.31 6.75 -0.88
N GLY A 71 -0.38 7.35 -1.63
CA GLY A 71 0.89 7.81 -1.08
C GLY A 71 0.82 9.25 -0.55
N SER A 72 1.81 9.63 0.26
CA SER A 72 2.08 11.03 0.63
C SER A 72 3.49 11.50 0.22
N TYR A 73 3.76 12.80 0.27
CA TYR A 73 5.08 13.37 0.01
C TYR A 73 5.27 14.67 0.80
N SER A 74 6.52 15.09 1.02
CA SER A 74 6.81 16.42 1.58
C SER A 74 6.86 17.46 0.47
N ASP A 75 6.15 18.58 0.60
CA ASP A 75 6.34 19.74 -0.29
C ASP A 75 7.52 20.63 0.14
N GLY A 76 8.27 20.23 1.15
CA GLY A 76 9.36 20.99 1.78
C GLY A 76 8.92 21.76 3.03
N SER A 77 7.62 21.86 3.31
CA SER A 77 7.08 22.52 4.52
C SER A 77 6.10 21.63 5.28
N LYS A 78 5.31 20.80 4.58
CA LYS A 78 4.33 19.90 5.17
C LYS A 78 4.22 18.59 4.41
N ILE A 79 3.55 17.62 5.04
CA ILE A 79 3.16 16.38 4.41
C ILE A 79 1.88 16.62 3.59
N VAL A 80 1.93 16.26 2.31
CA VAL A 80 0.81 16.35 1.37
C VAL A 80 0.42 14.94 0.96
N THR A 81 -0.86 14.61 1.12
CA THR A 81 -1.44 13.38 0.57
C THR A 81 -1.64 13.58 -0.92
N ASN A 82 -1.18 12.64 -1.74
CA ASN A 82 -1.35 12.71 -3.19
C ASN A 82 -2.80 12.33 -3.58
N SER A 83 -3.10 12.38 -4.87
CA SER A 83 -4.37 11.91 -5.43
C SER A 83 -4.73 10.51 -4.92
N GLN A 84 -6.03 10.28 -4.73
CA GLN A 84 -6.54 8.99 -4.28
C GLN A 84 -6.02 7.85 -5.16
N ASN A 85 -5.55 6.79 -4.53
CA ASN A 85 -4.96 5.61 -5.18
C ASN A 85 -3.67 5.90 -5.97
N SER A 86 -2.93 6.99 -5.68
CA SER A 86 -1.73 7.37 -6.44
C SER A 86 -0.71 6.23 -6.58
N ASN A 87 -0.44 5.49 -5.50
CA ASN A 87 0.53 4.39 -5.51
C ASN A 87 -0.01 3.18 -6.26
N ALA A 88 -1.29 2.86 -6.08
CA ALA A 88 -1.92 1.78 -6.83
C ALA A 88 -1.95 2.04 -8.33
N ASN A 89 -2.25 3.27 -8.74
CA ASN A 89 -2.25 3.67 -10.13
C ASN A 89 -0.84 3.66 -10.75
N ALA A 90 0.18 4.09 -10.00
CA ALA A 90 1.57 4.03 -10.46
C ALA A 90 2.05 2.60 -10.63
N MET A 91 1.85 1.74 -9.62
CA MET A 91 2.22 0.34 -9.73
C MET A 91 1.45 -0.36 -10.86
N ALA A 92 0.16 -0.08 -11.03
CA ALA A 92 -0.62 -0.66 -12.13
C ALA A 92 -0.05 -0.28 -13.51
N LYS A 93 0.33 0.99 -13.71
CA LYS A 93 0.98 1.45 -14.95
C LYS A 93 2.29 0.71 -15.20
N ASP A 94 3.13 0.58 -14.17
CA ASP A 94 4.40 -0.15 -14.27
C ASP A 94 4.17 -1.63 -14.62
N LEU A 95 3.23 -2.27 -13.92
CA LEU A 95 2.87 -3.67 -14.14
C LEU A 95 2.36 -3.93 -15.56
N VAL A 96 1.52 -3.05 -16.12
CA VAL A 96 1.00 -3.20 -17.49
C VAL A 96 2.14 -3.20 -18.51
N ASN A 97 3.17 -2.38 -18.29
CA ASN A 97 4.34 -2.23 -19.17
C ASN A 97 5.34 -3.40 -19.08
N LEU A 98 5.16 -4.34 -18.15
CA LEU A 98 5.99 -5.53 -18.06
C LEU A 98 5.56 -6.61 -19.06
N ASN A 99 6.52 -7.46 -19.45
CA ASN A 99 6.21 -8.68 -20.19
C ASN A 99 5.59 -9.76 -19.26
N ARG A 100 5.15 -10.88 -19.84
CA ARG A 100 4.46 -11.95 -19.10
C ARG A 100 5.32 -12.56 -17.97
N ASP A 101 6.59 -12.83 -18.24
CA ASP A 101 7.49 -13.49 -17.28
C ASP A 101 7.84 -12.53 -16.14
N GLU A 102 8.05 -11.26 -16.47
CA GLU A 102 8.26 -10.19 -15.50
C GLU A 102 7.07 -10.00 -14.56
N LYS A 103 5.84 -10.02 -15.09
CA LYS A 103 4.61 -10.00 -14.28
C LYS A 103 4.56 -11.18 -13.32
N THR A 104 4.96 -12.37 -13.78
CA THR A 104 5.00 -13.59 -12.96
C THR A 104 6.01 -13.44 -11.82
N ILE A 105 7.18 -12.85 -12.08
CA ILE A 105 8.19 -12.56 -11.04
C ILE A 105 7.63 -11.58 -10.01
N VAL A 106 7.00 -10.48 -10.43
CA VAL A 106 6.41 -9.50 -9.50
C VAL A 106 5.33 -10.15 -8.63
N ALA A 107 4.45 -10.98 -9.21
CA ALA A 107 3.43 -11.69 -8.45
C ALA A 107 4.03 -12.61 -7.38
N GLY A 108 5.10 -13.34 -7.71
CA GLY A 108 5.83 -14.18 -6.74
C GLY A 108 6.52 -13.37 -5.65
N LEU A 109 7.05 -12.18 -5.96
CA LEU A 109 7.65 -11.28 -4.97
C LEU A 109 6.59 -10.71 -4.02
N LEU A 110 5.43 -10.28 -4.53
CA LEU A 110 4.32 -9.78 -3.72
C LEU A 110 3.71 -10.88 -2.83
N ALA A 111 3.63 -12.12 -3.33
CA ALA A 111 3.18 -13.26 -2.55
C ALA A 111 4.11 -13.56 -1.35
N LYS A 112 5.40 -13.21 -1.43
CA LYS A 112 6.33 -13.32 -0.29
C LYS A 112 6.12 -12.20 0.73
N THR A 113 5.63 -11.03 0.32
CA THR A 113 5.33 -9.92 1.25
C THR A 113 4.20 -10.28 2.22
N ILE A 114 3.24 -11.13 1.81
CA ILE A 114 2.13 -11.58 2.66
C ILE A 114 2.49 -12.73 3.60
N GLU A 115 3.51 -13.54 3.30
CA GLU A 115 3.95 -14.66 4.18
C GLU A 115 4.60 -14.19 5.49
N GLY A 116 4.96 -12.91 5.60
CA GLY A 116 5.49 -12.30 6.82
C GLY A 116 4.45 -11.54 7.67
N GLY A 117 3.18 -11.54 7.26
CA GLY A 117 2.05 -11.15 8.09
C GLY A 117 1.45 -12.41 8.70
N GLU A 118 1.23 -12.42 10.01
CA GLU A 118 0.60 -13.52 10.72
C GLU A 118 -0.58 -14.09 9.92
N VAL A 119 -0.45 -15.35 9.50
CA VAL A 119 -1.54 -16.11 8.91
C VAL A 119 -2.59 -16.25 9.99
N VAL A 120 -3.54 -15.31 10.05
CA VAL A 120 -4.77 -15.53 10.79
C VAL A 120 -5.50 -16.61 10.01
N GLU A 121 -5.36 -17.83 10.52
CA GLU A 121 -6.17 -18.99 10.22
C GLU A 121 -7.61 -18.53 9.98
N ILE A 122 -8.09 -18.60 8.73
CA ILE A 122 -9.50 -18.35 8.42
C ILE A 122 -10.26 -19.53 8.99
N ARG A 123 -10.52 -19.48 10.30
CA ARG A 123 -11.53 -20.33 10.92
C ARG A 123 -12.86 -19.83 10.38
N ALA A 124 -13.51 -20.69 9.60
CA ALA A 124 -14.86 -20.48 9.12
C ALA A 124 -15.71 -19.85 10.23
N VAL A 125 -16.25 -18.66 9.98
CA VAL A 125 -17.20 -18.02 10.89
C VAL A 125 -18.47 -18.86 10.85
N SER A 126 -18.59 -19.78 11.82
CA SER A 126 -19.81 -20.54 12.05
C SER A 126 -20.94 -19.56 12.35
N SER A 127 -22.02 -19.68 11.58
CA SER A 127 -23.19 -18.79 11.63
C SER A 127 -23.90 -18.89 12.98
N THR A 128 -23.50 -18.08 13.96
CA THR A 128 -24.34 -17.81 15.13
C THR A 128 -25.40 -16.79 14.73
N SER A 129 -26.64 -17.26 14.72
CA SER A 129 -27.87 -16.56 14.35
C SER A 129 -28.01 -15.19 15.01
N VAL A 130 -28.33 -14.17 14.21
CA VAL A 130 -28.73 -12.84 14.66
C VAL A 130 -30.11 -12.94 15.32
N ILE A 131 -30.21 -12.73 16.63
CA ILE A 131 -31.51 -12.53 17.30
C ILE A 131 -31.95 -11.09 17.01
N VAL A 132 -32.93 -10.94 16.11
CA VAL A 132 -33.62 -9.67 15.85
C VAL A 132 -34.64 -9.40 16.96
N ASN A 133 -34.37 -8.40 17.80
CA ASN A 133 -35.36 -7.85 18.72
C ASN A 133 -36.28 -6.88 17.94
N SER A 134 -37.49 -7.31 17.61
CA SER A 134 -38.53 -6.48 17.01
C SER A 134 -39.45 -5.92 18.11
N PRO A 135 -39.59 -4.60 18.28
CA PRO A 135 -40.37 -4.03 19.37
C PRO A 135 -41.81 -3.80 18.92
N VAL A 136 -42.74 -4.72 19.21
CA VAL A 136 -44.18 -4.44 19.10
C VAL A 136 -44.97 -5.14 20.21
N TYR A 137 -45.65 -4.31 21.02
CA TYR A 137 -46.79 -4.59 21.90
C TYR A 137 -46.61 -5.45 23.17
N MET A 138 -46.73 -4.81 24.34
CA MET A 138 -47.93 -4.98 25.17
C MET A 138 -48.12 -3.82 26.16
N LYS A 139 -49.14 -3.01 25.89
CA LYS A 139 -49.79 -2.10 26.85
C LYS A 139 -50.60 -2.97 27.81
N LEU A 140 -50.41 -2.86 29.14
CA LEU A 140 -51.47 -2.91 30.17
C LEU A 140 -50.90 -2.84 31.62
N HIS A 141 -51.17 -1.70 32.26
CA HIS A 141 -51.73 -1.48 33.62
C HIS A 141 -50.92 -1.57 34.95
N HIS A 142 -51.09 -0.46 35.70
CA HIS A 142 -51.16 -0.22 37.17
C HIS A 142 -49.89 -0.02 38.01
N MET A 143 -49.67 1.20 38.50
CA MET A 143 -50.00 1.62 39.88
C MET A 143 -49.75 3.13 40.11
N MET A 144 -50.66 3.73 40.90
CA MET A 144 -50.77 5.12 41.41
C MET A 144 -51.47 6.13 40.50
#